data_AF-A0A4Y2Q216-F1
#
_entry.id   AF-A0A4Y2Q216-F1
#
_cell.length_a   1.000
_cell.length_b   1.000
_cell.length_c   1.000
_cell.angle_alpha   90.00
_cell.angle_beta   90.00
_cell.angle_gamma   90.00
#
_symmetry.space_group_name_H-M   'P 1'
#
loop_
_entity.id
_entity.type
_entity.pdbx_description
1 polymer ?
#
loop_
_entity_poly.entity_id
_entity_poly.type
_entity_poly.pdbx_seq_one_letter_code
_entity_poly.pdbx_strand_id
1 'polypeptide(L)'
;MPSISRTASRQGSGHTSQSTVNFLEKIGQEMCIKTVLFTDIPAKSPDASSMDFCAFELFRRTLCKRQPATLCGLWMFRILEVLWHKSH
;
A
#
# COMPACT_ATOMS: atom_id res chain seq x y z
N MET A 1 -7.85 -24.67 -4.82
CA MET A 1 -8.72 -23.51 -4.51
C MET A 1 -8.00 -22.26 -4.98
N PRO A 2 -8.65 -21.32 -5.69
CA PRO A 2 -7.98 -20.09 -6.10
C PRO A 2 -7.70 -19.22 -4.87
N SER A 3 -6.44 -18.85 -4.67
CA SER A 3 -6.01 -17.95 -3.61
C SER A 3 -6.46 -16.53 -3.94
N ILE A 4 -7.52 -16.05 -3.30
CA ILE A 4 -7.98 -14.67 -3.44
C ILE A 4 -7.03 -13.77 -2.64
N SER A 5 -6.22 -12.96 -3.33
CA SER A 5 -5.45 -11.90 -2.68
C SER A 5 -6.41 -10.78 -2.28
N ARG A 6 -6.38 -10.42 -0.98
CA ARG A 6 -7.19 -9.32 -0.43
C ARG A 6 -6.28 -8.14 -0.17
N THR A 7 -6.60 -6.98 -0.73
CA THR A 7 -5.87 -5.73 -0.52
C THR A 7 -6.75 -4.74 0.23
N ALA A 8 -6.17 -4.10 1.26
CA ALA A 8 -6.83 -3.15 2.14
C ALA A 8 -6.15 -1.79 2.00
N SER A 9 -6.93 -0.74 1.73
CA SER A 9 -6.44 0.64 1.58
C SER A 9 -7.24 1.57 2.49
N ARG A 10 -6.59 2.59 3.04
CA ARG A 10 -7.22 3.50 4.02
C ARG A 10 -8.22 4.45 3.34
N GLN A 11 -9.29 4.79 4.07
CA GLN A 11 -10.31 5.72 3.58
C GLN A 11 -9.73 7.13 3.43
N GLY A 12 -9.71 7.65 2.20
CA GLY A 12 -9.32 9.01 1.87
C GLY A 12 -10.21 9.56 0.75
N SER A 13 -10.41 10.88 0.70
CA SER A 13 -11.37 11.53 -0.21
C SER A 13 -11.20 11.14 -1.68
N GLY A 14 -9.96 10.92 -2.15
CA GLY A 14 -9.70 10.43 -3.51
C GLY A 14 -10.07 8.95 -3.72
N HIS A 15 -9.86 8.12 -2.70
CA HIS A 15 -10.12 6.67 -2.74
C HIS A 15 -11.61 6.31 -2.67
N THR A 16 -12.45 7.21 -2.16
CA THR A 16 -13.91 7.05 -2.09
C THR A 16 -14.64 7.72 -3.26
N SER A 17 -13.91 8.28 -4.24
CA SER A 17 -14.52 8.88 -5.42
C SER A 17 -15.21 7.81 -6.27
N GLN A 18 -16.35 8.17 -6.88
CA GLN A 18 -17.13 7.25 -7.71
C GLN A 18 -16.29 6.65 -8.84
N SER A 19 -15.40 7.44 -9.45
CA SER A 19 -14.49 6.96 -10.50
C SER A 19 -13.55 5.87 -10.00
N THR A 20 -13.02 5.99 -8.78
CA THR A 20 -12.13 4.99 -8.18
C THR A 20 -12.90 3.71 -7.83
N VAL A 21 -14.12 3.82 -7.29
CA VAL A 21 -14.97 2.66 -6.99
C VAL A 21 -15.32 1.89 -8.27
N ASN A 22 -15.75 2.58 -9.32
CA ASN A 22 -16.08 1.97 -10.61
C ASN A 22 -14.85 1.31 -11.25
N PHE A 23 -13.68 1.93 -11.14
CA PHE A 23 -12.43 1.34 -11.64
C PHE A 23 -12.05 0.06 -10.87
N LEU A 24 -12.18 0.07 -9.54
CA LEU A 24 -11.88 -1.10 -8.71
C LEU A 24 -12.84 -2.26 -8.96
N GLU A 25 -14.12 -1.98 -9.20
CA GLU A 25 -15.10 -3.01 -9.57
C GLU A 25 -14.72 -3.68 -10.89
N LYS A 26 -14.37 -2.88 -11.91
CA LYS A 26 -13.94 -3.39 -13.21
C LYS A 26 -12.69 -4.27 -13.10
N ILE A 27 -11.66 -3.80 -12.41
CA ILE A 27 -10.41 -4.56 -12.22
C ILE A 27 -10.66 -5.82 -11.38
N GLY A 28 -11.54 -5.75 -10.37
CA GLY A 28 -11.91 -6.90 -9.54
C GLY A 28 -12.57 -8.01 -10.35
N GLN A 29 -13.42 -7.65 -11.32
CA GLN A 29 -14.03 -8.59 -12.27
C GLN A 29 -13.01 -9.17 -13.25
N GLU A 30 -12.14 -8.34 -13.83
CA GLU A 30 -11.13 -8.77 -14.82
C GLU A 30 -10.02 -9.64 -14.19
N MET A 31 -9.59 -9.30 -12.98
CA MET A 31 -8.43 -9.95 -12.33
C MET A 31 -8.83 -10.96 -11.24
N CYS A 32 -10.12 -11.15 -10.97
CA CYS A 32 -10.64 -11.97 -9.88
C CYS A 32 -10.08 -11.56 -8.50
N ILE A 33 -9.89 -10.25 -8.29
CA ILE A 33 -9.39 -9.69 -7.04
C ILE A 33 -10.58 -9.15 -6.24
N LYS A 34 -10.65 -9.50 -4.95
CA LYS A 34 -11.61 -8.89 -4.02
C LYS A 34 -10.91 -7.81 -3.21
N THR A 35 -11.22 -6.57 -3.50
CA THR A 35 -10.84 -5.42 -2.70
C THR A 35 -11.63 -5.41 -1.40
N VAL A 36 -10.96 -5.17 -0.27
CA VAL A 36 -11.66 -4.87 1.00
C VAL A 36 -12.28 -3.49 0.83
N LEU A 37 -13.60 -3.39 1.00
CA LEU A 37 -14.29 -2.12 0.89
C LEU A 37 -13.82 -1.18 2.00
N PHE A 38 -13.64 0.09 1.65
CA PHE A 38 -13.18 1.13 2.58
C PHE A 38 -14.07 1.28 3.82
N THR A 39 -15.31 0.79 3.78
CA THR A 39 -16.25 0.74 4.90
C THR A 39 -15.89 -0.29 5.96
N ASP A 40 -15.11 -1.31 5.62
CA ASP A 40 -14.75 -2.41 6.51
C ASP A 40 -13.48 -2.12 7.32
N ILE A 41 -12.76 -1.05 6.98
CA ILE A 41 -11.54 -0.62 7.67
C ILE A 41 -11.91 0.57 8.58
N PRO A 42 -11.77 0.44 9.91
CA PRO A 42 -12.08 1.53 10.82
C PRO A 42 -11.32 2.80 10.47
N ALA A 43 -12.01 3.93 10.46
CA ALA A 43 -11.36 5.23 10.33
C ALA A 43 -10.32 5.38 11.44
N LYS A 44 -9.05 5.60 11.05
CA LYS A 44 -7.86 5.70 11.93
C LYS A 44 -7.25 4.39 12.42
N SER A 45 -7.39 3.28 11.70
CA SER A 45 -6.58 2.07 11.94
C SER A 45 -5.47 1.91 10.88
N PRO A 46 -4.29 2.53 11.06
CA PRO A 46 -3.13 2.25 10.23
C PRO A 46 -2.64 0.80 10.40
N ASP A 47 -2.89 0.20 11.57
CA ASP A 47 -2.65 -1.19 11.92
C ASP A 47 -3.46 -2.20 11.07
N ALA A 48 -4.64 -1.81 10.55
CA ALA A 48 -5.42 -2.64 9.63
C ALA A 48 -4.88 -2.68 8.18
N SER A 49 -3.96 -1.78 7.83
CA SER A 49 -3.34 -1.71 6.51
C SER A 49 -1.94 -2.30 6.60
N SER A 50 -1.71 -3.42 5.92
CA SER A 50 -0.39 -4.08 5.89
C SER A 50 0.71 -3.17 5.35
N MET A 51 0.35 -2.25 4.44
CA MET A 51 1.27 -1.26 3.90
C MET A 51 1.68 -0.21 4.94
N ASP A 52 0.72 0.27 5.73
CA ASP A 52 0.97 1.28 6.76
C ASP A 52 1.70 0.68 7.98
N PHE A 53 1.31 -0.52 8.42
CA PHE A 53 1.93 -1.17 9.58
C PHE A 53 3.31 -1.77 9.29
N CYS A 54 3.47 -2.52 8.21
CA CYS A 54 4.74 -3.20 7.93
C CYS A 54 5.69 -2.32 7.11
N ALA A 55 5.27 -1.96 5.89
CA ALA A 55 6.18 -1.32 4.93
C ALA A 55 6.54 0.11 5.36
N PHE A 56 5.58 0.89 5.84
CA PHE A 56 5.82 2.28 6.22
C PHE A 56 6.62 2.41 7.53
N GLU A 57 6.41 1.53 8.52
CA GLU A 57 7.25 1.51 9.72
C GLU A 57 8.69 1.09 9.42
N LEU A 58 8.89 0.07 8.57
CA LEU A 58 10.23 -0.31 8.11
C LEU A 58 10.91 0.86 7.38
N PHE A 59 10.18 1.51 6.48
CA PHE A 59 10.65 2.70 5.77
C PHE A 59 11.01 3.84 6.74
N ARG A 60 10.15 4.14 7.72
CA ARG A 60 10.43 5.16 8.75
C ARG A 60 11.72 4.85 9.51
N ARG A 61 11.91 3.58 9.93
CA ARG A 61 13.12 3.16 10.65
C ARG A 61 14.39 3.30 9.81
N THR A 62 14.34 2.95 8.51
CA THR A 62 15.50 3.11 7.62
C THR A 62 15.79 4.57 7.33
N LEU A 63 14.77 5.42 7.18
CA LEU A 63 14.93 6.86 7.04
C LEU A 63 15.56 7.52 8.27
N CYS A 64 15.10 7.18 9.48
CA CYS A 64 15.69 7.72 10.71
C CYS A 64 17.17 7.35 10.85
N LYS A 65 17.57 6.16 10.39
CA LYS A 65 18.97 5.70 10.43
C LYS A 65 19.85 6.38 9.38
N ARG A 66 19.33 6.57 8.15
CA ARG A 66 20.15 7.02 7.00
C ARG A 66 20.07 8.52 6.74
N GLN A 67 19.05 9.21 7.28
CA GLN A 67 18.83 10.66 7.16
C GLN A 67 19.11 11.23 5.76
N PRO A 68 18.37 10.79 4.72
CA PRO A 68 18.54 11.34 3.38
C PRO A 68 18.32 12.85 3.40
N ALA A 69 19.35 13.60 3.02
CA ALA A 69 19.31 15.07 2.92
C ALA A 69 18.67 15.57 1.61
N THR A 70 18.40 14.67 0.65
CA THR A 70 17.87 15.04 -0.67
C THR A 70 16.71 14.14 -1.08
N LEU A 71 15.80 14.70 -1.89
CA LEU A 71 14.72 13.93 -2.52
C LEU A 71 15.28 12.79 -3.39
N CYS A 72 16.41 13.01 -4.07
CA CYS A 72 17.10 11.95 -4.82
C CYS A 72 17.55 10.81 -3.90
N GLY A 73 18.14 11.12 -2.74
CA GLY A 73 18.51 10.11 -1.73
C GLY A 73 17.31 9.33 -1.20
N LEU A 74 16.17 10.00 -1.01
CA LEU A 74 14.92 9.35 -0.62
C LEU A 74 14.41 8.37 -1.68
N TRP A 75 14.45 8.77 -2.95
CA TRP A 75 14.04 7.92 -4.08
C TRP A 75 14.94 6.70 -4.24
N MET A 76 16.26 6.87 -4.07
CA MET A 76 17.22 5.77 -4.14
C MET A 76 17.04 4.75 -3.02
N PHE A 77 16.70 5.17 -1.80
CA PHE A 77 16.37 4.23 -0.72
C PHE A 77 15.14 3.39 -1.04
N ARG A 78 14.12 3.98 -1.66
CA ARG A 78 12.91 3.25 -2.08
C ARG A 78 13.23 2.19 -3.14
N ILE A 79 14.15 2.48 -4.06
CA ILE A 79 14.55 1.55 -5.13
C ILE A 79 15.39 0.40 -4.56
N LEU A 80 16.32 0.68 -3.64
CA LEU A 80 17.23 -0.32 -3.08
C LEU A 80 16.48 -1.38 -2.23
N GLU A 81 15.49 -0.97 -1.43
CA GLU A 81 14.63 -1.90 -0.67
C GLU A 81 13.80 -2.81 -1.61
N VAL A 82 13.24 -2.26 -2.69
CA VAL A 82 12.45 -3.01 -3.67
C VAL A 82 13.33 -3.97 -4.48
N LEU A 83 14.57 -3.59 -4.79
CA LEU A 83 15.53 -4.46 -5.48
C LEU A 83 16.04 -5.60 -4.58
N TRP A 84 16.25 -5.34 -3.28
CA TRP A 84 16.74 -6.33 -2.33
C TRP A 84 15.76 -7.50 -2.14
N HIS A 85 14.45 -7.23 -2.09
CA HIS A 85 13.42 -8.27 -2.02
C HIS A 85 13.32 -9.12 -3.30
N LYS A 86 13.87 -8.65 -4.42
CA LYS A 86 13.85 -9.37 -5.72
C LYS A 86 15.05 -10.29 -5.92
N SER A 87 16.03 -10.25 -5.02
CA SER A 87 17.29 -10.99 -5.13
C SER A 87 17.34 -12.23 -4.22
N HIS A 88 16.21 -12.64 -3.62
CA HIS A 88 16.10 -13.81 -2.76
C HIS A 88 14.87 -14.65 -3.09
#